data_AF-A0A502CJ00-F1
#
_entry.id   AF-A0A502CJ00-F1
#
_cell.length_a   1.000
_cell.length_b   1.000
_cell.length_c   1.000
_cell.angle_alpha   90.00
_cell.angle_beta   90.00
_cell.angle_gamma   90.00
#
_symmetry.space_group_name_H-M   'P 1'
#
loop_
_entity.id
_entity.type
_entity.pdbx_description
1 polymer ?
#
loop_
_entity_poly.entity_id
_entity_poly.type
_entity_poly.pdbx_seq_one_letter_code
_entity_poly.pdbx_strand_id
1 'polypeptide(L)'
;MTTNPALHAATTSYTPPSLAALTDPPSFLFRNPDPRAGRRFRYALIEAGLRCHDSAAIERETIATMRNLWTGDADMLASNEARLRAFWQAVRDAETDPTVTIDQDEADAISEAMGKLVDASPALRTMSEQNALFGEDAPKLALCRLLAGWTGLATPYRFHMGSIPMATIDALQDEINDIEVKAAMAEVPGIAGIAFDELALHALALLGFTGAVPIEPEGIAA
;
A
#
# COMPACT_ATOMS: atom_id res chain seq x y z
N MET A 1 6.11 36.89 15.81
CA MET A 1 6.83 35.61 15.66
C MET A 1 6.69 34.87 16.98
N THR A 2 5.76 33.93 17.06
CA THR A 2 5.44 33.19 18.29
C THR A 2 5.82 31.74 18.04
N THR A 3 7.03 31.35 18.44
CA THR A 3 7.49 29.96 18.38
C THR A 3 6.72 29.13 19.40
N ASN A 4 5.95 28.16 18.91
CA ASN A 4 5.13 27.26 19.70
C ASN A 4 6.03 26.24 20.45
N PRO A 5 6.01 26.16 21.79
CA PRO A 5 6.98 25.39 22.59
C PRO A 5 6.71 23.87 22.67
N ALA A 6 6.02 23.28 21.69
CA ALA A 6 5.77 21.82 21.65
C ALA A 6 6.78 21.01 20.81
N LEU A 7 7.84 21.66 20.29
CA LEU A 7 8.83 21.10 19.37
C LEU A 7 10.03 20.46 20.09
N HIS A 8 9.79 19.41 20.88
CA HIS A 8 10.86 18.51 21.36
C HIS A 8 10.52 17.03 21.15
N ALA A 9 9.63 16.70 20.20
CA ALA A 9 9.69 15.38 19.60
C ALA A 9 10.85 15.39 18.60
N ALA A 10 11.81 14.48 18.77
CA ALA A 10 12.82 14.24 17.73
C ALA A 10 12.07 13.95 16.41
N THR A 11 12.34 14.77 15.40
CA THR A 11 11.79 14.60 14.05
C THR A 11 12.88 14.06 13.15
N THR A 12 12.50 13.20 12.22
CA THR A 12 13.39 12.68 11.19
C THR A 12 13.02 13.32 9.86
N SER A 13 14.03 13.68 9.07
CA SER A 13 13.83 14.14 7.69
C SER A 13 13.86 12.95 6.75
N TYR A 14 12.97 12.97 5.76
CA TYR A 14 12.90 11.99 4.68
C TYR A 14 12.64 12.71 3.36
N THR A 15 13.33 12.28 2.32
CA THR A 15 13.11 12.70 0.93
C THR A 15 12.88 11.44 0.11
N PRO A 16 11.75 11.32 -0.61
CA PRO A 16 11.50 10.19 -1.49
C PRO A 16 12.66 10.00 -2.48
N PRO A 17 13.20 8.78 -2.64
CA PRO A 17 14.26 8.48 -3.61
C PRO A 17 13.96 9.00 -5.02
N SER A 18 12.71 8.91 -5.48
CA SER A 18 12.29 9.41 -6.80
C SER A 18 12.50 10.92 -6.97
N LEU A 19 12.52 11.71 -5.88
CA LEU A 19 12.73 13.16 -5.93
C LEU A 19 14.17 13.58 -5.59
N ALA A 20 15.03 12.66 -5.19
CA ALA A 20 16.35 12.97 -4.63
C ALA A 20 17.31 13.64 -5.65
N ALA A 21 17.09 13.43 -6.94
CA ALA A 21 17.91 13.98 -8.02
C ALA A 21 17.54 15.40 -8.46
N LEU A 22 16.45 15.97 -7.90
CA LEU A 22 16.07 17.36 -8.17
C LEU A 22 17.13 18.34 -7.65
N THR A 23 17.24 19.51 -8.28
CA THR A 23 18.18 20.56 -7.84
C THR A 23 17.89 21.02 -6.42
N ASP A 24 16.60 21.18 -6.09
CA ASP A 24 16.11 21.54 -4.75
C ASP A 24 15.05 20.50 -4.32
N PRO A 25 15.45 19.34 -3.81
CA PRO A 25 14.51 18.26 -3.52
C PRO A 25 13.64 18.61 -2.30
N PRO A 26 12.33 18.30 -2.33
CA PRO A 26 11.49 18.49 -1.17
C PRO A 26 11.93 17.57 -0.02
N SER A 27 11.69 18.04 1.21
CA SER A 27 12.03 17.30 2.42
C SER A 27 10.85 17.25 3.36
N PHE A 28 10.56 16.07 3.89
CA PHE A 28 9.41 15.78 4.72
C PHE A 28 9.87 15.47 6.14
N LEU A 29 9.26 16.12 7.12
CA LEU A 29 9.60 15.93 8.53
C LEU A 29 8.59 14.97 9.17
N PHE A 30 9.08 13.88 9.74
CA PHE A 30 8.28 12.88 10.42
C PHE A 30 8.46 12.97 11.93
N ARG A 31 7.37 12.81 12.68
CA ARG A 31 7.42 12.59 14.12
C ARG A 31 7.88 11.16 14.39
N ASN A 32 8.75 10.98 15.38
CA ASN A 32 9.03 9.64 15.86
C ASN A 32 7.75 8.95 16.36
N PRO A 33 7.43 7.76 15.86
CA PRO A 33 6.24 7.02 16.25
C PRO A 33 6.35 6.58 17.71
N ASP A 34 5.35 6.91 18.53
CA ASP A 34 5.20 6.37 19.88
C ASP A 34 4.07 5.32 19.90
N PRO A 35 3.94 4.51 20.97
CA PRO A 35 2.84 3.55 21.08
C PRO A 35 1.44 4.20 21.02
N ARG A 36 1.32 5.51 21.28
CA ARG A 36 0.06 6.25 21.16
C ARG A 36 -0.26 6.56 19.69
N ALA A 37 0.74 6.86 18.86
CA ALA A 37 0.60 7.07 17.43
C ALA A 37 0.06 5.81 16.75
N GLY A 38 0.65 4.64 17.03
CA GLY A 38 0.16 3.36 16.51
C GLY A 38 -1.28 3.04 16.95
N ARG A 39 -1.65 3.31 18.21
CA ARG A 39 -3.05 3.16 18.66
C ARG A 39 -4.01 4.10 17.94
N ARG A 40 -3.64 5.38 17.79
CA ARG A 40 -4.47 6.38 17.09
C ARG A 40 -4.63 6.05 15.61
N PHE A 41 -3.58 5.55 14.97
CA PHE A 41 -3.66 5.07 13.60
C PHE A 41 -4.67 3.92 13.49
N ARG A 42 -4.57 2.89 14.36
CA ARG A 42 -5.57 1.80 14.37
C ARG A 42 -7.00 2.29 14.62
N TYR A 43 -7.19 3.28 15.50
CA TYR A 43 -8.52 3.87 15.68
C TYR A 43 -8.99 4.59 14.41
N ALA A 44 -8.13 5.33 13.72
CA ALA A 44 -8.46 5.99 12.46
C ALA A 44 -8.86 4.97 11.38
N LEU A 45 -8.15 3.83 11.28
CA LEU A 45 -8.53 2.75 10.37
C LEU A 45 -9.94 2.22 10.68
N ILE A 46 -10.25 1.98 11.97
CA ILE A 46 -11.57 1.50 12.40
C ILE A 46 -12.66 2.53 12.12
N GLU A 47 -12.42 3.81 12.42
CA GLU A 47 -13.36 4.91 12.17
C GLU A 47 -13.65 5.10 10.68
N ALA A 48 -12.63 4.93 9.83
CA ALA A 48 -12.77 4.95 8.37
C ALA A 48 -13.36 3.65 7.79
N GLY A 49 -13.58 2.62 8.62
CA GLY A 49 -14.10 1.32 8.16
C GLY A 49 -13.09 0.50 7.35
N LEU A 50 -11.82 0.86 7.36
CA LEU A 50 -10.77 0.21 6.57
C LEU A 50 -10.39 -1.13 7.17
N ARG A 51 -10.35 -2.16 6.32
CA ARG A 51 -10.03 -3.54 6.68
C ARG A 51 -9.02 -4.09 5.70
N CYS A 52 -7.95 -4.66 6.23
CA CYS A 52 -6.98 -5.43 5.45
C CYS A 52 -7.14 -6.91 5.80
N HIS A 53 -7.30 -7.72 4.77
CA HIS A 53 -7.26 -9.18 4.81
C HIS A 53 -5.88 -9.63 4.40
N ASP A 54 -5.22 -10.36 5.29
CA ASP A 54 -3.92 -10.97 4.99
C ASP A 54 -4.05 -12.06 3.92
N SER A 55 -2.91 -12.42 3.30
CA SER A 55 -2.87 -13.46 2.27
C SER A 55 -3.46 -14.77 2.78
N ALA A 56 -3.23 -15.15 4.04
CA ALA A 56 -3.78 -16.38 4.62
C ALA A 56 -5.31 -16.38 4.73
N ALA A 57 -5.96 -15.23 4.95
CA ALA A 57 -7.40 -15.07 4.92
C ALA A 57 -7.93 -15.20 3.49
N ILE A 58 -7.30 -14.54 2.51
CA ILE A 58 -7.66 -14.62 1.09
C ILE A 58 -7.52 -16.06 0.58
N GLU A 59 -6.42 -16.73 0.90
CA GLU A 59 -6.17 -18.13 0.51
C GLU A 59 -7.24 -19.07 1.07
N ARG A 60 -7.58 -18.93 2.36
CA ARG A 60 -8.64 -19.74 2.99
C ARG A 60 -9.99 -19.53 2.33
N GLU A 61 -10.37 -18.28 2.08
CA GLU A 61 -11.65 -17.96 1.46
C GLU A 61 -11.70 -18.43 -0.01
N THR A 62 -10.57 -18.35 -0.71
CA THR A 62 -10.45 -18.85 -2.10
C THR A 62 -10.65 -20.35 -2.16
N ILE A 63 -10.00 -21.12 -1.27
CA ILE A 63 -10.20 -22.57 -1.20
C ILE A 63 -11.64 -22.92 -0.79
N ALA A 64 -12.22 -22.19 0.18
CA ALA A 64 -13.61 -22.40 0.60
C ALA A 64 -14.59 -22.13 -0.55
N THR A 65 -14.39 -21.04 -1.30
CA THR A 65 -15.17 -20.68 -2.48
C THR A 65 -15.04 -21.75 -3.55
N MET A 66 -13.82 -22.20 -3.85
CA MET A 66 -13.58 -23.23 -4.86
C MET A 66 -14.32 -24.52 -4.52
N ARG A 67 -14.27 -24.99 -3.26
CA ARG A 67 -15.04 -26.15 -2.79
C ARG A 67 -16.54 -25.98 -2.95
N ASN A 68 -17.06 -24.79 -2.64
CA ASN A 68 -18.48 -24.51 -2.68
C ASN A 68 -19.03 -24.44 -4.11
N LEU A 69 -18.24 -23.90 -5.04
CA LEU A 69 -18.62 -23.76 -6.45
C LEU A 69 -18.29 -25.00 -7.29
N TRP A 70 -17.50 -25.94 -6.75
CA TRP A 70 -17.08 -27.12 -7.49
C TRP A 70 -18.26 -28.05 -7.77
N THR A 71 -18.48 -28.33 -9.05
CA THR A 71 -19.51 -29.26 -9.53
C THR A 71 -18.93 -30.51 -10.18
N GLY A 72 -17.59 -30.61 -10.25
CA GLY A 72 -16.87 -31.71 -10.87
C GLY A 72 -16.47 -32.82 -9.89
N ASP A 73 -15.51 -33.64 -10.32
CA ASP A 73 -14.98 -34.76 -9.55
C ASP A 73 -14.15 -34.31 -8.33
N ALA A 74 -14.21 -35.11 -7.26
CA ALA A 74 -13.54 -34.82 -6.00
C ALA A 74 -12.01 -34.94 -6.09
N ASP A 75 -11.49 -35.88 -6.89
CA ASP A 75 -10.05 -36.03 -7.07
C ASP A 75 -9.47 -34.85 -7.87
N MET A 76 -10.23 -34.36 -8.87
CA MET A 76 -9.88 -33.13 -9.58
C MET A 76 -9.91 -31.88 -8.68
N LEU A 77 -10.89 -31.77 -7.77
CA LEU A 77 -10.91 -30.68 -6.78
C LEU A 77 -9.66 -30.72 -5.89
N ALA A 78 -9.33 -31.90 -5.35
CA ALA A 78 -8.17 -32.09 -4.49
C ALA A 78 -6.86 -31.76 -5.22
N SER A 79 -6.73 -32.15 -6.50
CA SER A 79 -5.58 -31.82 -7.33
C SER A 79 -5.44 -30.31 -7.56
N ASN A 80 -6.53 -29.60 -7.87
CA ASN A 80 -6.51 -28.15 -8.06
C ASN A 80 -6.23 -27.39 -6.76
N GLU A 81 -6.75 -27.84 -5.62
CA GLU A 81 -6.39 -27.28 -4.31
C GLU A 81 -4.90 -27.42 -4.01
N ALA A 82 -4.32 -28.57 -4.33
CA ALA A 82 -2.89 -28.81 -4.14
C ALA A 82 -2.05 -27.91 -5.06
N ARG A 83 -2.44 -27.77 -6.34
CA ARG A 83 -1.80 -26.88 -7.31
C ARG A 83 -1.78 -25.43 -6.84
N LEU A 84 -2.93 -24.92 -6.39
CA LEU A 84 -3.05 -23.53 -5.92
C LEU A 84 -2.22 -23.27 -4.65
N ARG A 85 -2.23 -24.20 -3.69
CA ARG A 85 -1.39 -24.09 -2.49
C ARG A 85 0.10 -24.15 -2.81
N ALA A 86 0.50 -25.01 -3.73
CA ALA A 86 1.89 -25.11 -4.17
C ALA A 86 2.35 -23.80 -4.84
N PHE A 87 1.49 -23.20 -5.66
CA PHE A 87 1.76 -21.90 -6.25
C PHE A 87 1.97 -20.80 -5.20
N TRP A 88 1.05 -20.64 -4.23
CA TRP A 88 1.23 -19.65 -3.18
C TRP A 88 2.48 -19.89 -2.32
N GLN A 89 2.85 -21.16 -2.12
CA GLN A 89 4.11 -21.47 -1.46
C GLN A 89 5.31 -21.03 -2.28
N ALA A 90 5.32 -21.30 -3.59
CA ALA A 90 6.38 -20.84 -4.49
C ALA A 90 6.50 -19.31 -4.52
N VAL A 91 5.38 -18.59 -4.49
CA VAL A 91 5.35 -17.12 -4.36
C VAL A 91 6.04 -16.67 -3.08
N ARG A 92 5.67 -17.25 -1.93
CA ARG A 92 6.32 -16.93 -0.64
C ARG A 92 7.80 -17.28 -0.62
N ASP A 93 8.17 -18.41 -1.20
CA ASP A 93 9.57 -18.82 -1.26
C ASP A 93 10.38 -17.82 -2.11
N ALA A 94 9.84 -17.36 -3.24
CA ALA A 94 10.45 -16.34 -4.10
C ALA A 94 10.62 -14.96 -3.43
N GLU A 95 9.75 -14.58 -2.50
CA GLU A 95 9.92 -13.36 -1.69
C GLU A 95 11.18 -13.41 -0.81
N THR A 96 11.62 -14.61 -0.42
CA THR A 96 12.75 -14.81 0.49
C THR A 96 14.01 -15.33 -0.21
N ASP A 97 13.85 -16.00 -1.36
CA ASP A 97 14.92 -16.62 -2.13
C ASP A 97 14.78 -16.22 -3.62
N PRO A 98 15.64 -15.33 -4.15
CA PRO A 98 15.57 -14.87 -5.52
C PRO A 98 15.95 -15.94 -6.56
N THR A 99 16.38 -17.13 -6.14
CA THR A 99 16.66 -18.27 -7.03
C THR A 99 15.40 -19.06 -7.39
N VAL A 100 14.33 -18.90 -6.63
CA VAL A 100 13.03 -19.52 -6.92
C VAL A 100 12.41 -18.79 -8.10
N THR A 101 12.19 -19.54 -9.19
CA THR A 101 11.53 -19.02 -10.40
C THR A 101 10.09 -19.51 -10.42
N ILE A 102 9.15 -18.59 -10.61
CA ILE A 102 7.74 -18.90 -10.83
C ILE A 102 7.53 -18.98 -12.34
N ASP A 103 6.92 -20.07 -12.80
CA ASP A 103 6.54 -20.21 -14.21
C ASP A 103 5.47 -19.17 -14.54
N GLN A 104 5.74 -18.31 -15.53
CA GLN A 104 4.85 -17.22 -15.89
C GLN A 104 3.53 -17.73 -16.49
N ASP A 105 3.58 -18.79 -17.29
CA ASP A 105 2.36 -19.35 -17.90
C ASP A 105 1.44 -19.92 -16.81
N GLU A 106 2.03 -20.52 -15.78
CA GLU A 106 1.33 -21.02 -14.60
C GLU A 106 0.75 -19.87 -13.76
N ALA A 107 1.53 -18.82 -13.54
CA ALA A 107 1.09 -17.63 -12.81
C ALA A 107 -0.09 -16.95 -13.49
N ASP A 108 -0.05 -16.80 -14.82
CA ASP A 108 -1.12 -16.19 -15.60
C ASP A 108 -2.39 -17.06 -15.54
N ALA A 109 -2.25 -18.38 -15.69
CA ALA A 109 -3.38 -19.31 -15.61
C ALA A 109 -4.04 -19.30 -14.21
N ILE A 110 -3.24 -19.24 -13.14
CA ILE A 110 -3.75 -19.15 -11.77
C ILE A 110 -4.40 -17.78 -11.53
N SER A 111 -3.79 -16.69 -12.01
CA SER A 111 -4.36 -15.34 -11.91
C SER A 111 -5.72 -15.25 -12.58
N GLU A 112 -5.86 -15.78 -13.81
CA GLU A 112 -7.13 -15.83 -14.53
C GLU A 112 -8.19 -16.65 -13.77
N ALA A 113 -7.80 -17.79 -13.21
CA ALA A 113 -8.69 -18.62 -12.41
C ALA A 113 -9.14 -17.93 -11.11
N MET A 114 -8.22 -17.23 -10.42
CA MET A 114 -8.54 -16.44 -9.23
C MET A 114 -9.50 -15.30 -9.57
N GLY A 115 -9.29 -14.58 -10.68
CA GLY A 115 -10.20 -13.54 -11.14
C GLY A 115 -11.63 -14.06 -11.34
N LYS A 116 -11.79 -15.22 -12.01
CA LYS A 116 -13.10 -15.87 -12.16
C LYS A 116 -13.73 -16.28 -10.83
N LEU A 117 -12.93 -16.73 -9.87
CA LEU A 117 -13.43 -17.07 -8.53
C LEU A 117 -13.88 -15.83 -7.75
N VAL A 118 -13.14 -14.72 -7.86
CA VAL A 118 -13.53 -13.43 -7.29
C VAL A 118 -14.88 -13.02 -7.87
N ASP A 119 -15.03 -12.97 -9.20
CA ASP A 119 -16.28 -12.59 -9.86
C ASP A 119 -17.48 -13.45 -9.43
N ALA A 120 -17.24 -14.76 -9.24
CA ALA A 120 -18.26 -15.70 -8.83
C ALA A 120 -18.60 -15.65 -7.32
N SER A 121 -17.77 -15.02 -6.48
CA SER A 121 -17.91 -15.02 -5.02
C SER A 121 -18.10 -13.62 -4.45
N PRO A 122 -19.29 -13.31 -3.89
CA PRO A 122 -19.51 -12.05 -3.17
C PRO A 122 -18.53 -11.82 -2.01
N ALA A 123 -18.09 -12.89 -1.35
CA ALA A 123 -17.15 -12.81 -0.23
C ALA A 123 -15.76 -12.36 -0.71
N LEU A 124 -15.23 -12.99 -1.76
CA LEU A 124 -13.93 -12.61 -2.33
C LEU A 124 -13.95 -11.19 -2.91
N ARG A 125 -15.03 -10.78 -3.59
CA ARG A 125 -15.19 -9.38 -4.05
C ARG A 125 -15.15 -8.40 -2.89
N THR A 126 -15.88 -8.69 -1.81
CA THR A 126 -15.88 -7.83 -0.62
C THR A 126 -14.47 -7.71 -0.01
N MET A 127 -13.69 -8.81 0.03
CA MET A 127 -12.33 -8.78 0.55
C MET A 127 -11.37 -8.00 -0.36
N SER A 128 -11.49 -8.17 -1.68
CA SER A 128 -10.74 -7.42 -2.70
C SER A 128 -11.02 -5.92 -2.60
N GLU A 129 -12.30 -5.52 -2.61
CA GLU A 129 -12.72 -4.12 -2.44
C GLU A 129 -12.20 -3.51 -1.13
N GLN A 130 -12.26 -4.27 -0.03
CA GLN A 130 -11.75 -3.81 1.27
C GLN A 130 -10.23 -3.63 1.26
N ASN A 131 -9.48 -4.55 0.64
CA ASN A 131 -8.04 -4.43 0.50
C ASN A 131 -7.64 -3.27 -0.41
N ALA A 132 -8.38 -3.03 -1.50
CA ALA A 132 -8.16 -1.89 -2.38
C ALA A 132 -8.35 -0.55 -1.63
N LEU A 133 -9.47 -0.40 -0.92
CA LEU A 133 -9.74 0.78 -0.08
C LEU A 133 -8.69 0.96 1.02
N PHE A 134 -8.28 -0.14 1.66
CA PHE A 134 -7.21 -0.11 2.65
C PHE A 134 -5.90 0.37 2.02
N GLY A 135 -5.56 -0.13 0.83
CA GLY A 135 -4.38 0.24 0.07
C GLY A 135 -4.32 1.72 -0.28
N GLU A 136 -5.46 2.29 -0.66
CA GLU A 136 -5.58 3.70 -1.01
C GLU A 136 -5.50 4.62 0.21
N ASP A 137 -6.28 4.33 1.26
CA ASP A 137 -6.50 5.30 2.36
C ASP A 137 -5.56 5.09 3.55
N ALA A 138 -5.16 3.86 3.88
CA ALA A 138 -4.34 3.60 5.05
C ALA A 138 -2.96 4.30 5.00
N PRO A 139 -2.24 4.34 3.85
CA PRO A 139 -0.99 5.10 3.76
C PRO A 139 -1.20 6.60 3.98
N LYS A 140 -2.28 7.18 3.44
CA LYS A 140 -2.62 8.60 3.64
C LYS A 140 -2.97 8.90 5.10
N LEU A 141 -3.69 7.99 5.79
CA LEU A 141 -3.96 8.13 7.22
C LEU A 141 -2.69 8.05 8.07
N ALA A 142 -1.69 7.26 7.66
CA ALA A 142 -0.38 7.23 8.31
C ALA A 142 0.33 8.59 8.18
N LEU A 143 0.31 9.18 6.97
CA LEU A 143 0.83 10.53 6.72
C LEU A 143 0.10 11.60 7.53
N CYS A 144 -1.23 11.54 7.58
CA CYS A 144 -2.06 12.45 8.39
C CYS A 144 -1.60 12.53 9.85
N ARG A 145 -1.03 11.43 10.37
CA ARG A 145 -0.64 11.31 11.77
C ARG A 145 0.84 11.63 12.02
N LEU A 146 1.73 11.11 11.19
CA LEU A 146 3.16 11.16 11.43
C LEU A 146 3.86 12.37 10.81
N LEU A 147 3.33 12.90 9.72
CA LEU A 147 3.94 14.03 9.06
C LEU A 147 3.82 15.29 9.96
N ALA A 148 4.94 16.01 10.08
CA ALA A 148 5.13 17.15 10.97
C ALA A 148 5.36 18.45 10.20
N GLY A 149 5.60 18.37 8.90
CA GLY A 149 5.87 19.47 8.00
C GLY A 149 6.65 19.02 6.78
N TRP A 150 6.87 19.93 5.84
CA TRP A 150 7.72 19.74 4.68
C TRP A 150 8.28 21.07 4.19
N THR A 151 9.30 21.00 3.34
CA THR A 151 9.94 22.14 2.67
C THR A 151 10.01 21.89 1.17
N GLY A 152 10.09 22.97 0.38
CA GLY A 152 10.23 22.88 -1.07
C GLY A 152 8.91 22.68 -1.83
N LEU A 153 7.76 22.79 -1.14
CA LEU A 153 6.42 22.65 -1.72
C LEU A 153 5.55 23.86 -1.37
N ALA A 154 4.65 24.24 -2.26
CA ALA A 154 3.71 25.33 -2.11
C ALA A 154 2.49 24.95 -1.27
N THR A 155 2.11 23.66 -1.22
CA THR A 155 0.99 23.17 -0.41
C THR A 155 1.24 23.52 1.05
N PRO A 156 0.35 24.33 1.68
CA PRO A 156 0.57 24.78 3.04
C PRO A 156 0.33 23.65 4.03
N TYR A 157 1.26 23.48 4.98
CA TYR A 157 1.07 22.56 6.08
C TYR A 157 -0.10 23.01 6.98
N ARG A 158 -1.08 22.12 7.18
CA ARG A 158 -2.24 22.35 8.05
C ARG A 158 -2.31 21.25 9.10
N PHE A 159 -2.32 21.64 10.37
CA PHE A 159 -2.48 20.71 11.49
C PHE A 159 -3.71 21.09 12.30
N HIS A 160 -4.66 20.18 12.39
CA HIS A 160 -5.94 20.40 13.06
C HIS A 160 -6.33 19.18 13.90
N MET A 161 -6.76 19.41 15.15
CA MET A 161 -7.23 18.35 16.05
C MET A 161 -6.29 17.14 16.20
N GLY A 162 -4.96 17.37 16.13
CA GLY A 162 -3.98 16.31 16.31
C GLY A 162 -3.64 15.49 15.06
N SER A 163 -4.13 15.88 13.88
CA SER A 163 -3.79 15.29 12.58
C SER A 163 -3.72 16.34 11.47
N ILE A 164 -3.16 15.98 10.33
CA ILE A 164 -3.30 16.74 9.08
C ILE A 164 -4.62 16.29 8.44
N PRO A 165 -5.47 17.22 7.96
CA PRO A 165 -6.69 16.84 7.24
C PRO A 165 -6.38 16.05 5.96
N MET A 166 -7.22 15.07 5.61
CA MET A 166 -7.03 14.25 4.40
C MET A 166 -6.88 15.10 3.13
N ALA A 167 -7.74 16.11 2.96
CA ALA A 167 -7.67 17.03 1.82
C ALA A 167 -6.33 17.79 1.70
N THR A 168 -5.57 17.93 2.79
CA THR A 168 -4.21 18.49 2.74
C THR A 168 -3.19 17.46 2.26
N ILE A 169 -3.39 16.18 2.55
CA ILE A 169 -2.59 15.08 2.01
C ILE A 169 -2.91 14.85 0.53
N ASP A 170 -4.17 14.95 0.12
CA ASP A 170 -4.55 14.85 -1.30
C ASP A 170 -3.92 16.00 -2.12
N ALA A 171 -4.01 17.24 -1.64
CA ALA A 171 -3.35 18.37 -2.29
C ALA A 171 -1.81 18.22 -2.35
N LEU A 172 -1.23 17.60 -1.32
CA LEU A 172 0.20 17.28 -1.29
C LEU A 172 0.57 16.23 -2.34
N GLN A 173 -0.27 15.19 -2.52
CA GLN A 173 -0.12 14.17 -3.55
C GLN A 173 -0.15 14.79 -4.95
N ASP A 174 -1.16 15.63 -5.22
CA ASP A 174 -1.30 16.31 -6.51
C ASP A 174 -0.06 17.15 -6.86
N GLU A 175 0.48 17.91 -5.88
CA GLU A 175 1.68 18.72 -6.11
C GLU A 175 2.94 17.86 -6.34
N ILE A 176 3.10 16.75 -5.60
CA ILE A 176 4.22 15.82 -5.82
C ILE A 176 4.14 15.20 -7.21
N ASN A 177 2.96 14.75 -7.63
CA ASN A 177 2.74 14.20 -8.96
C ASN A 177 3.06 15.23 -10.06
N ASP A 178 2.63 16.48 -9.88
CA ASP A 178 2.96 17.58 -10.80
C ASP A 178 4.47 17.83 -10.91
N ILE A 179 5.21 17.70 -9.82
CA ILE A 179 6.68 17.82 -9.80
C ILE A 179 7.31 16.66 -10.56
N GLU A 180 6.88 15.42 -10.32
CA GLU A 180 7.40 14.24 -11.01
C GLU A 180 7.13 14.30 -12.51
N VAL A 181 5.92 14.71 -12.92
CA VAL A 181 5.58 14.90 -14.35
C VAL A 181 6.51 15.93 -14.99
N LYS A 182 6.73 17.09 -14.35
CA LYS A 182 7.64 18.12 -14.88
C LYS A 182 9.09 17.66 -14.94
N ALA A 183 9.55 16.91 -13.92
CA ALA A 183 10.91 16.40 -13.87
C ALA A 183 11.15 15.30 -14.91
N ALA A 184 10.17 14.42 -15.13
CA ALA A 184 10.20 13.41 -16.18
C ALA A 184 10.24 14.06 -17.57
N MET A 185 9.43 15.11 -17.81
CA MET A 185 9.49 15.89 -19.07
C MET A 185 10.82 16.60 -19.28
N ALA A 186 11.52 16.94 -18.19
CA ALA A 186 12.86 17.53 -18.22
C ALA A 186 13.98 16.48 -18.25
N GLU A 187 13.64 15.19 -18.38
CA GLU A 187 14.58 14.05 -18.41
C GLU A 187 15.52 14.01 -17.18
N VAL A 188 15.02 14.41 -16.02
CA VAL A 188 15.78 14.30 -14.77
C VAL A 188 16.02 12.82 -14.45
N PRO A 189 17.28 12.38 -14.24
CA PRO A 189 17.56 10.99 -13.95
C PRO A 189 16.95 10.53 -12.63
N GLY A 190 16.41 9.31 -12.59
CA GLY A 190 15.91 8.67 -11.36
C GLY A 190 14.48 9.03 -10.96
N ILE A 191 13.77 9.86 -11.73
CA ILE A 191 12.33 10.07 -11.54
C ILE A 191 11.58 8.79 -11.92
N ALA A 192 10.90 8.20 -10.96
CA ALA A 192 10.15 6.95 -11.13
C ALA A 192 8.62 7.15 -11.14
N GLY A 193 8.11 8.35 -10.76
CA GLY A 193 6.68 8.62 -10.72
C GLY A 193 5.95 7.98 -9.53
N ILE A 194 6.69 7.68 -8.47
CA ILE A 194 6.21 6.94 -7.28
C ILE A 194 6.58 7.66 -5.97
N ALA A 195 6.95 8.95 -6.03
CA ALA A 195 7.47 9.66 -4.86
C ALA A 195 6.46 9.74 -3.71
N PHE A 196 5.18 9.88 -4.03
CA PHE A 196 4.13 9.89 -3.01
C PHE A 196 3.97 8.51 -2.35
N ASP A 197 4.05 7.43 -3.14
CA ASP A 197 3.97 6.06 -2.62
C ASP A 197 5.16 5.76 -1.71
N GLU A 198 6.38 6.14 -2.12
CA GLU A 198 7.58 6.05 -1.29
C GLU A 198 7.41 6.79 0.05
N LEU A 199 6.84 8.00 0.01
CA LEU A 199 6.54 8.80 1.20
C LEU A 199 5.51 8.11 2.12
N ALA A 200 4.44 7.57 1.54
CA ALA A 200 3.36 6.93 2.28
C ALA A 200 3.80 5.58 2.89
N LEU A 201 4.58 4.80 2.14
CA LEU A 201 5.20 3.55 2.60
C LEU A 201 6.19 3.82 3.73
N HIS A 202 6.97 4.91 3.66
CA HIS A 202 7.84 5.32 4.76
C HIS A 202 7.03 5.58 6.04
N ALA A 203 5.88 6.26 5.94
CA ALA A 203 5.01 6.52 7.08
C ALA A 203 4.43 5.22 7.68
N LEU A 204 4.00 4.27 6.85
CA LEU A 204 3.50 2.97 7.31
C LEU A 204 4.59 2.15 7.99
N ALA A 205 5.81 2.14 7.43
CA ALA A 205 6.95 1.44 8.01
C ALA A 205 7.29 1.96 9.41
N LEU A 206 7.22 3.29 9.63
CA LEU A 206 7.40 3.89 10.95
C LEU A 206 6.34 3.39 11.97
N LEU A 207 5.12 3.09 11.52
CA LEU A 207 4.07 2.54 12.38
C LEU A 207 4.18 1.02 12.62
N GLY A 208 5.20 0.38 12.05
CA GLY A 208 5.39 -1.07 12.11
C GLY A 208 4.48 -1.85 11.16
N PHE A 209 3.90 -1.19 10.16
CA PHE A 209 3.23 -1.84 9.04
C PHE A 209 4.27 -2.12 7.96
N THR A 210 4.85 -3.31 8.02
CA THR A 210 5.73 -3.88 6.98
C THR A 210 4.96 -5.00 6.31
N GLY A 211 3.97 -4.66 5.52
CA GLY A 211 3.25 -5.61 4.67
C GLY A 211 3.01 -4.92 3.35
N ALA A 212 3.31 -5.59 2.24
CA ALA A 212 2.74 -5.20 0.98
C ALA A 212 1.23 -5.13 1.19
N VAL A 213 0.64 -3.95 0.98
CA VAL A 213 -0.75 -3.92 0.54
C VAL A 213 -0.76 -4.82 -0.68
N PRO A 214 -1.62 -5.85 -0.76
CA PRO A 214 -1.75 -6.59 -2.00
C PRO A 214 -2.23 -5.58 -3.03
N ILE A 215 -1.28 -5.09 -3.83
CA ILE A 215 -1.55 -4.44 -5.09
C ILE A 215 -2.24 -5.56 -5.85
N GLU A 216 -3.56 -5.45 -6.04
CA GLU A 216 -4.19 -6.27 -7.06
C GLU A 216 -3.33 -6.11 -8.31
N PRO A 217 -2.96 -7.20 -9.01
CA PRO A 217 -2.32 -7.03 -10.30
C PRO A 217 -3.26 -6.16 -11.11
N GLU A 218 -2.87 -4.89 -11.30
CA GLU A 218 -3.58 -3.97 -12.18
C GLU A 218 -3.87 -4.74 -13.45
N GLY A 219 -5.13 -4.68 -13.89
CA GLY A 219 -5.59 -5.38 -15.06
C GLY A 219 -4.52 -5.33 -16.15
N ILE A 220 -4.11 -6.51 -16.60
CA ILE A 220 -3.44 -6.68 -17.89
C ILE A 220 -4.46 -6.22 -18.92
N ALA A 221 -4.50 -4.91 -19.14
CA ALA A 221 -5.14 -4.27 -20.25
C ALA A 221 -4.13 -4.25 -21.39
N ALA A 222 -4.30 -5.20 -22.31
CA ALA A 222 -3.97 -5.04 -23.72
C ALA A 222 -5.17 -5.54 -24.54
#